data_AF-A0A147F4R8-F1
#
_entry.id   AF-A0A147F4R8-F1
#
_cell.length_a   1.000
_cell.length_b   1.000
_cell.length_c   1.000
_cell.angle_alpha   90.00
_cell.angle_beta   90.00
_cell.angle_gamma   90.00
#
_symmetry.space_group_name_H-M   'P 1'
#
loop_
_entity.id
_entity.type
_entity.pdbx_description
1 polymer ?
#
loop_
_entity_poly.entity_id
_entity_poly.type
_entity_poly.pdbx_seq_one_letter_code
_entity_poly.pdbx_strand_id
1 'polypeptide(L)'
;MPRLVAVCAVHQLHPDAGSVGVTAIDKRALDGPVRLGPLGVRADVQASRKHHGGRDKAVYAYSEADAAYWETELSRDLHPGWFGENLRVEGIDVNAARIGEIWRIGDTVEVEVTMPRTPCATFARWVGGRDARGWVKRFSDEGRLGTYLRVRRAGDVRAGDAIEVLSSPEGAPTVLEVYRA
;
A
#
# COMPACT_ATOMS: atom_id res chain seq x y z
N MET A 1 17.90 7.74 -4.68
CA MET A 1 17.27 6.82 -5.65
C MET A 1 16.07 6.19 -4.97
N PRO A 2 14.94 5.98 -5.67
CA PRO A 2 13.78 5.34 -5.08
C PRO A 2 14.13 3.93 -4.60
N ARG A 3 13.59 3.51 -3.44
CA ARG A 3 13.85 2.18 -2.87
C ARG A 3 12.70 1.67 -2.02
N LEU A 4 12.72 0.36 -1.79
CA LEU A 4 11.83 -0.33 -0.87
C LEU A 4 12.34 -0.19 0.56
N VAL A 5 11.55 0.43 1.43
CA VAL A 5 11.86 0.57 2.87
C VAL A 5 11.55 -0.72 3.62
N ALA A 6 10.37 -1.31 3.37
CA ALA A 6 9.94 -2.53 4.02
C ALA A 6 8.95 -3.33 3.17
N VAL A 7 8.98 -4.65 3.35
CA VAL A 7 7.92 -5.56 2.91
C VAL A 7 7.12 -5.97 4.13
N CYS A 8 5.81 -5.78 4.07
CA CYS A 8 4.92 -5.99 5.21
C CYS A 8 3.86 -7.05 4.90
N ALA A 9 3.53 -7.84 5.92
CA ALA A 9 2.44 -8.82 5.89
C ALA A 9 1.66 -8.78 7.20
N VAL A 10 0.48 -9.39 7.20
CA VAL A 10 -0.37 -9.51 8.39
C VAL A 10 0.44 -10.04 9.56
N HIS A 11 0.47 -9.25 10.64
CA HIS A 11 1.04 -9.68 11.91
C HIS A 11 -0.02 -10.36 12.76
N GLN A 12 -1.20 -9.74 12.86
CA GLN A 12 -2.30 -10.27 13.65
C GLN A 12 -3.65 -9.90 13.03
N LEU A 13 -4.62 -10.81 13.14
CA LEU A 13 -6.01 -10.50 12.88
C LEU A 13 -6.63 -9.87 14.12
N HIS A 14 -7.32 -8.75 13.94
CA HIS A 14 -8.02 -8.06 15.03
C HIS A 14 -9.52 -8.15 14.84
N PRO A 15 -10.32 -8.26 15.92
CA PRO A 15 -11.76 -8.08 15.85
C PRO A 15 -12.10 -6.72 15.21
N ASP A 16 -13.08 -6.71 14.32
CA ASP A 16 -13.53 -5.49 13.65
C ASP A 16 -15.04 -5.46 13.55
N ALA A 17 -15.64 -4.29 13.73
CA ALA A 17 -17.09 -4.08 13.64
C ALA A 17 -17.64 -4.15 12.19
N GLY A 18 -16.80 -4.51 11.21
CA GLY A 18 -17.21 -4.75 9.83
C GLY A 18 -17.95 -6.08 9.67
N SER A 19 -18.54 -6.31 8.49
CA SER A 19 -19.35 -7.51 8.20
C SER A 19 -18.58 -8.84 8.28
N VAL A 20 -17.24 -8.80 8.16
CA VAL A 20 -16.37 -9.97 8.28
C VAL A 20 -16.06 -10.30 9.76
N GLY A 21 -16.26 -9.35 10.68
CA GLY A 21 -15.98 -9.53 12.11
C GLY A 21 -14.49 -9.45 12.50
N VAL A 22 -13.57 -9.52 11.52
CA VAL A 22 -12.13 -9.40 11.72
C VAL A 22 -11.47 -8.57 10.62
N THR A 23 -10.32 -7.97 10.93
CA THR A 23 -9.47 -7.23 10.00
C THR A 23 -8.04 -7.75 9.96
N ALA A 24 -7.42 -7.66 8.79
CA ALA A 24 -6.02 -7.99 8.49
C ALA A 24 -5.16 -6.73 8.26
N ILE A 25 -5.65 -5.56 8.70
CA ILE A 25 -4.97 -4.29 8.46
C ILE A 25 -3.67 -4.12 9.27
N ASP A 26 -3.52 -4.84 10.39
CA ASP A 26 -2.29 -4.82 11.19
C ASP A 26 -1.18 -5.62 10.50
N LYS A 27 -0.34 -4.89 9.76
CA LYS A 27 0.85 -5.44 9.12
C LYS A 27 2.12 -4.94 9.80
N ARG A 28 3.16 -5.76 9.72
CA ARG A 28 4.51 -5.45 10.22
C ARG A 28 5.54 -5.80 9.16
N ALA A 29 6.68 -5.12 9.22
CA ALA A 29 7.83 -5.42 8.40
C ALA A 29 8.29 -6.87 8.62
N LEU A 30 8.63 -7.55 7.52
CA LEU A 30 9.23 -8.88 7.52
C LEU A 30 10.75 -8.78 7.39
N ASP A 31 11.44 -9.71 8.04
CA ASP A 31 12.89 -9.85 7.91
C ASP A 31 13.28 -10.64 6.66
N GLY A 32 14.36 -10.20 6.00
CA GLY A 32 14.96 -10.91 4.87
C GLY A 32 14.17 -10.85 3.55
N PRO A 33 14.56 -11.67 2.56
CA PRO A 33 13.89 -11.73 1.27
C PRO A 33 12.47 -12.31 1.36
N VAL A 34 11.53 -11.66 0.68
CA VAL A 34 10.11 -12.01 0.66
C VAL A 34 9.63 -12.20 -0.77
N ARG A 35 8.95 -13.32 -1.01
CA ARG A 35 8.37 -13.63 -2.32
C ARG A 35 7.11 -12.81 -2.61
N LEU A 36 7.14 -11.99 -3.65
CA LEU A 36 5.98 -11.38 -4.29
C LEU A 36 5.46 -12.27 -5.42
N GLY A 37 4.21 -12.71 -5.28
CA GLY A 37 3.50 -13.54 -6.26
C GLY A 37 2.33 -12.80 -6.92
N PRO A 38 1.63 -13.44 -7.88
CA PRO A 38 0.53 -12.82 -8.64
C PRO A 38 -0.65 -12.33 -7.80
N LEU A 39 -0.76 -12.79 -6.55
CA LEU A 39 -1.83 -12.43 -5.61
C LEU A 39 -1.30 -11.65 -4.40
N GLY A 40 -0.02 -11.27 -4.38
CA GLY A 40 0.60 -10.49 -3.30
C GLY A 40 1.78 -11.17 -2.63
N VAL A 41 2.09 -10.70 -1.42
CA VAL A 41 3.13 -11.26 -0.54
C VAL A 41 2.73 -12.68 -0.11
N ARG A 42 3.60 -13.68 -0.32
CA ARG A 42 3.28 -15.11 -0.03
C ARG A 42 2.93 -15.40 1.44
N ALA A 43 3.41 -14.58 2.37
CA ALA A 43 3.12 -14.70 3.81
C ALA A 43 1.86 -13.92 4.26
N ASP A 44 1.20 -13.19 3.37
CA ASP A 44 0.11 -12.27 3.72
C ASP A 44 -1.25 -12.98 3.67
N VAL A 45 -1.98 -12.96 4.78
CA VAL A 45 -3.34 -13.53 4.87
C VAL A 45 -4.35 -12.51 4.36
N GLN A 46 -4.99 -12.81 3.23
CA GLN A 46 -6.12 -12.01 2.74
C GLN A 46 -7.41 -12.45 3.43
N ALA A 47 -7.84 -11.73 4.48
CA ALA A 47 -9.07 -12.03 5.22
C ALA A 47 -10.36 -11.90 4.39
N SER A 48 -10.33 -11.21 3.24
CA SER A 48 -11.46 -11.15 2.29
C SER A 48 -11.00 -11.05 0.84
N ARG A 49 -11.09 -12.17 0.10
CA ARG A 49 -10.72 -12.24 -1.33
C ARG A 49 -11.70 -11.51 -2.26
N LYS A 50 -12.92 -11.18 -1.81
CA LYS A 50 -13.98 -10.60 -2.67
C LYS A 50 -13.86 -9.08 -2.84
N HIS A 51 -13.29 -8.38 -1.85
CA HIS A 51 -13.24 -6.90 -1.85
C HIS A 51 -11.84 -6.31 -1.63
N HIS A 52 -10.89 -7.08 -1.09
CA HIS A 52 -9.60 -6.57 -0.61
C HIS A 52 -8.39 -7.33 -1.17
N GLY A 53 -8.49 -7.83 -2.40
CA GLY A 53 -7.42 -8.53 -3.09
C GLY A 53 -7.72 -8.77 -4.56
N GLY A 54 -7.03 -9.75 -5.15
CA GLY A 54 -7.08 -10.03 -6.59
C GLY A 54 -5.86 -9.52 -7.32
N ARG A 55 -5.71 -9.90 -8.59
CA ARG A 55 -4.48 -9.63 -9.37
C ARG A 55 -4.20 -8.14 -9.49
N ASP A 56 -5.24 -7.31 -9.59
CA ASP A 56 -5.10 -5.86 -9.73
C ASP A 56 -4.88 -5.13 -8.38
N LYS A 57 -5.01 -5.84 -7.25
CA LYS A 57 -4.75 -5.32 -5.90
C LYS A 57 -3.79 -6.25 -5.17
N ALA A 58 -2.81 -6.80 -5.90
CA ALA A 58 -1.92 -7.83 -5.37
C ALA A 58 -1.10 -7.29 -4.19
N VAL A 59 -0.58 -6.07 -4.31
CA VAL A 59 0.10 -5.37 -3.22
C VAL A 59 -0.36 -3.92 -3.13
N TYR A 60 -0.36 -3.38 -1.92
CA TYR A 60 -0.59 -1.96 -1.66
C TYR A 60 0.75 -1.29 -1.31
N ALA A 61 1.11 -0.22 -2.01
CA ALA A 61 2.30 0.57 -1.76
C ALA A 61 1.94 1.92 -1.10
N TYR A 62 2.73 2.28 -0.08
CA TYR A 62 2.58 3.54 0.64
C TYR A 62 3.93 4.25 0.77
N SER A 63 3.91 5.58 0.67
CA SER A 63 5.12 6.41 0.72
C SER A 63 5.57 6.63 2.16
N GLU A 64 6.87 6.53 2.38
CA GLU A 64 7.53 6.89 3.64
C GLU A 64 7.32 8.38 3.98
N ALA A 65 7.38 9.26 2.98
CA ALA A 65 7.13 10.69 3.19
C ALA A 65 5.67 10.96 3.58
N ASP A 66 4.72 10.18 3.07
CA ASP A 66 3.31 10.29 3.45
C ASP A 66 3.07 9.77 4.86
N ALA A 67 3.73 8.67 5.23
CA ALA A 67 3.68 8.15 6.60
C ALA A 67 4.24 9.17 7.60
N ALA A 68 5.39 9.78 7.32
CA ALA A 68 6.00 10.79 8.18
C ALA A 68 5.12 12.05 8.37
N TYR A 69 4.38 12.45 7.32
CA TYR A 69 3.36 13.50 7.45
C TYR A 69 2.30 13.10 8.47
N TRP A 70 1.75 11.88 8.35
CA TRP A 70 0.73 11.39 9.27
C TRP A 70 1.25 11.15 10.70
N GLU A 71 2.51 10.79 10.88
CA GLU A 71 3.14 10.67 12.20
C GLU A 71 3.08 11.99 12.95
N THR A 72 3.39 13.08 12.25
CA THR A 72 3.30 14.45 12.78
C THR A 72 1.84 14.79 13.09
N GLU A 73 0.96 14.62 12.12
CA GLU A 73 -0.47 14.96 12.20
C GLU A 73 -1.26 14.15 13.24
N LEU A 74 -0.76 12.96 13.61
CA LEU A 74 -1.35 12.08 14.61
C LEU A 74 -0.55 12.05 15.92
N SER A 75 0.59 12.75 15.98
CA SER A 75 1.52 12.76 17.11
C SER A 75 1.83 11.34 17.61
N ARG A 76 2.18 10.45 16.69
CA ARG A 76 2.35 9.02 16.95
C ARG A 76 3.32 8.41 15.95
N ASP A 77 4.10 7.45 16.42
CA ASP A 77 4.98 6.62 15.60
C ASP A 77 4.16 5.64 14.73
N LEU A 78 4.39 5.62 13.41
CA LEU A 78 3.63 4.85 12.43
C LEU A 78 4.55 3.90 11.65
N HIS A 79 4.84 2.76 12.27
CA HIS A 79 5.70 1.71 11.72
C HIS A 79 5.27 1.24 10.30
N PRO A 80 6.19 0.69 9.49
CA PRO A 80 5.85 0.11 8.19
C PRO A 80 4.79 -0.99 8.27
N GLY A 81 3.72 -0.85 7.49
CA GLY A 81 2.53 -1.70 7.52
C GLY A 81 1.35 -1.08 8.27
N TRP A 82 1.52 0.06 8.94
CA TRP A 82 0.46 0.72 9.72
C TRP A 82 -0.81 1.03 8.92
N PHE A 83 -0.66 1.43 7.65
CA PHE A 83 -1.79 1.76 6.77
C PHE A 83 -2.38 0.52 6.08
N GLY A 84 -1.88 -0.67 6.40
CA GLY A 84 -2.21 -1.95 5.76
C GLY A 84 -1.44 -2.18 4.46
N GLU A 85 -0.41 -1.40 4.19
CA GLU A 85 0.46 -1.54 3.02
C GLU A 85 1.29 -2.81 3.07
N ASN A 86 1.60 -3.36 1.90
CA ASN A 86 2.56 -4.43 1.72
C ASN A 86 3.95 -3.90 1.42
N LEU A 87 4.05 -2.74 0.77
CA LEU A 87 5.32 -2.15 0.37
C LEU A 87 5.38 -0.73 0.93
N ARG A 88 6.30 -0.49 1.86
CA ARG A 88 6.68 0.88 2.22
C ARG A 88 7.80 1.32 1.30
N VAL A 89 7.64 2.43 0.59
CA VAL A 89 8.60 2.90 -0.42
C VAL A 89 9.03 4.33 -0.13
N GLU A 90 10.23 4.69 -0.56
CA GLU A 90 10.74 6.07 -0.46
C GLU A 90 11.32 6.53 -1.79
N GLY A 91 11.39 7.85 -1.97
CA GLY A 91 11.97 8.48 -3.16
C GLY A 91 11.12 8.36 -4.44
N ILE A 92 9.92 7.80 -4.36
CA ILE A 92 8.92 7.75 -5.43
C ILE A 92 7.57 8.27 -4.93
N ASP A 93 6.92 9.13 -5.71
CA ASP A 93 5.59 9.64 -5.39
C ASP A 93 4.53 8.65 -5.89
N VAL A 94 4.04 7.83 -4.98
CA VAL A 94 3.03 6.80 -5.24
C VAL A 94 1.65 7.38 -5.60
N ASN A 95 1.37 8.65 -5.27
CA ASN A 95 0.10 9.31 -5.56
C ASN A 95 0.14 10.02 -6.93
N ALA A 96 1.33 10.45 -7.36
CA ALA A 96 1.56 11.00 -8.70
C ALA A 96 1.87 9.94 -9.77
N ALA A 97 2.10 8.69 -9.36
CA ALA A 97 2.30 7.57 -10.29
C ALA A 97 1.11 7.41 -11.24
N ARG A 98 1.37 7.09 -12.51
CA ARG A 98 0.32 6.95 -13.53
C ARG A 98 -0.28 5.56 -13.54
N ILE A 99 -1.57 5.44 -13.84
CA ILE A 99 -2.18 4.13 -14.08
C ILE A 99 -1.47 3.44 -15.25
N GLY A 100 -1.05 2.20 -15.04
CA GLY A 100 -0.28 1.41 -15.99
C GLY A 100 1.24 1.64 -15.94
N GLU A 101 1.74 2.51 -15.06
CA GLU A 101 3.17 2.69 -14.82
C GLU A 101 3.79 1.39 -14.29
N ILE A 102 4.94 0.98 -14.83
CA ILE A 102 5.62 -0.27 -14.49
C ILE A 102 6.89 0.04 -13.70
N TRP A 103 7.00 -0.55 -12.52
CA TRP A 103 8.18 -0.46 -11.68
C TRP A 103 8.92 -1.79 -11.65
N ARG A 104 10.24 -1.74 -11.73
CA ARG A 104 11.12 -2.82 -11.30
C ARG A 104 11.52 -2.60 -9.85
N ILE A 105 11.41 -3.65 -9.03
CA ILE A 105 11.88 -3.68 -7.65
C ILE A 105 12.97 -4.74 -7.54
N GLY A 106 14.14 -4.34 -7.07
CA GLY A 106 15.34 -5.19 -7.04
C GLY A 106 15.72 -5.62 -8.47
N ASP A 107 16.16 -6.87 -8.61
CA ASP A 107 16.73 -7.34 -9.88
C ASP A 107 15.67 -7.74 -10.91
N THR A 108 14.53 -8.28 -10.46
CA THR A 108 13.61 -9.03 -11.35
C THR A 108 12.13 -8.82 -11.13
N VAL A 109 11.69 -8.25 -10.01
CA VAL A 109 10.26 -8.09 -9.76
C VAL A 109 9.72 -6.91 -10.53
N GLU A 110 8.65 -7.12 -11.28
CA GLU A 110 7.95 -6.06 -12.00
C GLU A 110 6.52 -5.95 -11.49
N VAL A 111 6.13 -4.73 -11.16
CA VAL A 111 4.79 -4.39 -10.68
C VAL A 111 4.23 -3.25 -11.53
N GLU A 112 2.92 -3.22 -11.69
CA GLU A 112 2.23 -2.17 -12.45
C GLU A 112 1.20 -1.48 -11.57
N VAL A 113 1.17 -0.16 -11.61
CA VAL A 113 0.20 0.71 -10.93
C VAL A 113 -1.19 0.50 -11.50
N THR A 114 -2.17 0.20 -10.65
CA THR A 114 -3.53 -0.16 -11.10
C THR A 114 -4.60 0.83 -10.68
N MET A 115 -4.60 1.28 -9.43
CA MET A 115 -5.64 2.15 -8.88
C MET A 115 -5.25 2.75 -7.52
N PRO A 116 -5.85 3.89 -7.13
CA PRO A 116 -5.71 4.42 -5.77
C PRO A 116 -6.25 3.47 -4.70
N ARG A 117 -5.71 3.62 -3.49
CA ARG A 117 -6.33 3.07 -2.29
C ARG A 117 -7.58 3.87 -1.91
N THR A 118 -8.74 3.21 -1.84
CA THR A 118 -10.01 3.84 -1.40
C THR A 118 -10.28 3.65 0.09
N PRO A 119 -9.97 4.60 0.99
CA PRO A 119 -10.11 4.44 2.45
C PRO A 119 -11.50 3.89 2.83
N CYS A 120 -11.52 2.89 3.73
CA CYS A 120 -12.74 2.18 4.12
C CYS A 120 -13.04 2.35 5.62
N ALA A 121 -14.21 1.89 6.07
CA ALA A 121 -14.61 2.01 7.47
C ALA A 121 -13.64 1.29 8.43
N THR A 122 -13.11 0.14 8.05
CA THR A 122 -12.09 -0.59 8.82
C THR A 122 -10.79 0.22 8.94
N PHE A 123 -10.35 0.86 7.86
CA PHE A 123 -9.20 1.76 7.86
C PHE A 123 -9.44 2.97 8.78
N ALA A 124 -10.63 3.55 8.75
CA ALA A 124 -10.99 4.67 9.62
C ALA A 124 -10.96 4.29 11.10
N ARG A 125 -11.49 3.12 11.46
CA ARG A 125 -11.43 2.62 12.85
C ARG A 125 -10.00 2.34 13.30
N TRP A 126 -9.18 1.75 12.42
CA TRP A 126 -7.80 1.39 12.72
C TRP A 126 -6.90 2.63 12.88
N VAL A 127 -6.80 3.46 11.84
CA VAL A 127 -5.87 4.59 11.82
C VAL A 127 -6.42 5.78 12.61
N GLY A 128 -7.69 6.11 12.39
CA GLY A 128 -8.35 7.24 13.05
C GLY A 128 -8.60 7.01 14.54
N GLY A 129 -8.77 5.76 14.98
CA GLY A 129 -9.00 5.44 16.39
C GLY A 129 -10.17 6.23 16.98
N ARG A 130 -9.89 7.12 17.94
CA ARG A 130 -10.90 8.02 18.54
C ARG A 130 -11.51 9.00 17.52
N ASP A 131 -10.77 9.35 16.48
CA ASP A 131 -11.18 10.26 15.41
C ASP A 131 -11.66 9.51 14.16
N ALA A 132 -12.05 8.24 14.29
CA ALA A 132 -12.53 7.42 13.17
C ALA A 132 -13.70 8.08 12.41
N ARG A 133 -14.55 8.85 13.10
CA ARG A 133 -15.59 9.67 12.46
C ARG A 133 -14.94 10.87 11.77
N GLY A 134 -15.05 10.92 10.44
CA GLY A 134 -14.44 11.98 9.62
C GLY A 134 -13.05 11.63 9.10
N TRP A 135 -12.41 10.57 9.62
CA TRP A 135 -11.08 10.13 9.17
C TRP A 135 -11.01 9.88 7.66
N VAL A 136 -12.00 9.18 7.09
CA VAL A 136 -12.07 8.92 5.64
C VAL A 136 -12.02 10.23 4.85
N LYS A 137 -12.74 11.26 5.31
CA LYS A 137 -12.75 12.56 4.65
C LYS A 137 -11.39 13.24 4.77
N ARG A 138 -10.84 13.33 5.99
CA ARG A 138 -9.51 13.93 6.23
C ARG A 138 -8.41 13.28 5.37
N PHE A 139 -8.37 11.96 5.35
CA PHE A 139 -7.40 11.20 4.55
C PHE A 139 -7.60 11.40 3.05
N SER A 140 -8.86 11.49 2.59
CA SER A 140 -9.19 11.77 1.19
C SER A 140 -8.81 13.18 0.75
N ASP A 141 -9.10 14.17 1.59
CA ASP A 141 -8.81 15.59 1.32
C ASP A 141 -7.29 15.81 1.19
N GLU A 142 -6.51 15.14 2.05
CA GLU A 142 -5.04 15.20 2.03
C GLU A 142 -4.43 14.57 0.77
N GLY A 143 -5.08 13.56 0.19
CA GLY A 143 -4.61 12.94 -1.06
C GLY A 143 -3.36 12.06 -0.94
N ARG A 144 -2.96 11.71 0.28
CA ARG A 144 -1.84 10.80 0.59
C ARG A 144 -2.33 9.36 0.69
N LEU A 145 -2.81 8.84 -0.42
CA LEU A 145 -3.61 7.62 -0.50
C LEU A 145 -2.77 6.37 -0.60
N GLY A 146 -1.64 6.44 -1.29
CA GLY A 146 -0.94 5.28 -1.81
C GLY A 146 -1.67 4.62 -2.97
N THR A 147 -1.07 3.55 -3.49
CA THR A 147 -1.52 2.91 -4.74
C THR A 147 -1.49 1.40 -4.67
N TYR A 148 -2.46 0.76 -5.33
CA TYR A 148 -2.42 -0.68 -5.56
C TYR A 148 -1.58 -1.01 -6.79
N LEU A 149 -0.88 -2.12 -6.71
CA LEU A 149 -0.06 -2.65 -7.78
C LEU A 149 -0.45 -4.10 -8.11
N ARG A 150 -0.41 -4.44 -9.40
CA ARG A 150 -0.42 -5.83 -9.85
C ARG A 150 0.99 -6.35 -10.05
N VAL A 151 1.23 -7.62 -9.76
CA VAL A 151 2.52 -8.26 -10.03
C VAL A 151 2.54 -8.77 -11.48
N ARG A 152 3.42 -8.18 -12.30
CA ARG A 152 3.67 -8.56 -13.70
C ARG A 152 4.70 -9.67 -13.80
N ARG A 153 5.78 -9.55 -13.01
CA ARG A 153 6.83 -10.57 -12.86
C ARG A 153 7.08 -10.85 -11.38
N ALA A 154 6.80 -12.08 -10.97
CA ALA A 154 6.97 -12.54 -9.59
C ALA A 154 8.45 -12.82 -9.28
N GLY A 155 8.84 -12.63 -8.03
CA GLY A 155 10.22 -12.76 -7.57
C GLY A 155 10.36 -12.43 -6.09
N ASP A 156 11.59 -12.40 -5.62
CA ASP A 156 11.92 -12.08 -4.23
C ASP A 156 12.39 -10.63 -4.13
N VAL A 157 11.90 -9.92 -3.11
CA VAL A 157 12.27 -8.54 -2.79
C VAL A 157 12.62 -8.43 -1.31
N ARG A 158 13.39 -7.42 -0.94
CA ARG A 158 13.74 -7.11 0.45
C ARG A 158 13.87 -5.61 0.67
N ALA A 159 13.82 -5.20 1.92
CA ALA A 159 14.18 -3.84 2.32
C ALA A 159 15.57 -3.47 1.74
N GLY A 160 15.67 -2.25 1.22
CA GLY A 160 16.86 -1.72 0.55
C GLY A 160 16.88 -1.91 -0.98
N ASP A 161 16.03 -2.76 -1.54
CA ASP A 161 15.98 -2.96 -3.00
C ASP A 161 15.61 -1.66 -3.72
N ALA A 162 16.34 -1.35 -4.80
CA ALA A 162 16.07 -0.19 -5.63
C ALA A 162 14.72 -0.32 -6.35
N ILE A 163 14.06 0.81 -6.57
CA ILE A 163 12.86 0.91 -7.38
C ILE A 163 13.19 1.76 -8.61
N GLU A 164 12.89 1.23 -9.79
CA GLU A 164 13.09 1.90 -11.07
C GLU A 164 11.79 1.91 -11.86
N VAL A 165 11.40 3.07 -12.36
CA VAL A 165 10.26 3.19 -13.27
C VAL A 165 10.73 2.78 -14.67
N LEU A 166 10.29 1.63 -15.14
CA LEU A 166 10.63 1.09 -16.46
C LEU A 166 9.83 1.77 -17.58
N SER A 167 8.56 2.07 -17.29
CA SER A 167 7.68 2.76 -18.24
C SER A 167 6.55 3.48 -17.51
N SER A 168 6.10 4.58 -18.08
CA SER A 168 4.96 5.37 -17.60
C SER A 168 4.12 5.74 -18.83
N PRO A 169 2.87 5.25 -18.96
CA PRO A 169 2.04 5.57 -20.11
C PRO A 169 1.77 7.08 -20.22
N GLU A 170 2.10 7.65 -21.38
CA GLU A 170 1.86 9.07 -21.65
C GLU A 170 0.35 9.37 -21.66
N GLY A 171 -0.04 10.48 -21.02
CA GLY A 171 -1.44 10.91 -20.94
C GLY A 171 -2.34 10.08 -20.02
N ALA A 172 -1.86 8.98 -19.42
CA ALA A 172 -2.63 8.25 -18.41
C ALA A 172 -2.79 9.10 -17.14
N PRO A 173 -3.97 9.05 -16.48
CA PRO A 173 -4.17 9.81 -15.25
C PRO A 173 -3.28 9.25 -14.13
N THR A 174 -2.88 10.14 -13.23
CA THR A 174 -2.23 9.78 -11.98
C THR A 174 -3.20 9.09 -11.03
N VAL A 175 -2.66 8.38 -10.05
CA VAL A 175 -3.42 7.75 -8.97
C VAL A 175 -4.33 8.77 -8.27
N LEU A 176 -3.82 9.97 -7.97
CA LEU A 176 -4.60 11.01 -7.31
C LEU A 176 -5.67 11.63 -8.22
N GLU A 177 -5.42 11.79 -9.51
CA GLU A 177 -6.43 12.24 -10.48
C GLU A 177 -7.57 11.22 -10.60
N VAL A 178 -7.26 9.92 -10.68
CA VAL A 178 -8.28 8.86 -10.69
C VAL A 178 -9.11 8.86 -9.41
N TYR A 179 -8.51 9.14 -8.26
CA TYR A 179 -9.24 9.18 -7.00
C TYR A 179 -10.21 10.37 -6.89
N ARG A 180 -9.86 11.50 -7.51
CA ARG A 180 -10.63 12.76 -7.42
C ARG A 180 -11.71 12.90 -8.50
N ALA A 181 -11.66 12.07 -9.54
CA ALA A 181 -12.65 12.02 -10.63
C ALA A 181 -13.97 11.39 -10.15
#